data_AF-A0A8S3HCT5-F1
#
_entry.id   AF-A0A8S3HCT5-F1
#
_cell.length_a   1.000
_cell.length_b   1.000
_cell.length_c   1.000
_cell.angle_alpha   90.00
_cell.angle_beta   90.00
_cell.angle_gamma   90.00
#
_symmetry.space_group_name_H-M   'P 1'
#
loop_
_entity.id
_entity.type
_entity.pdbx_description
1 polymer ?
#
loop_
_entity_poly.entity_id
_entity_poly.type
_entity_poly.pdbx_seq_one_letter_code
_entity_poly.pdbx_strand_id
1 'polypeptide(L)'
;LFCSIRHNLDLAAQTAYFIGVVILQFANLYGNKTTRRSVFQQGIFGNRFMVFAMVFTIGLACFLLYVPTLDRALNLAPNRFLWWLPPIPFFLYLFAFNEARKFFIRKYPDRFPARQLTY
;
A
#
# COMPACT_ATOMS: atom_id res chain seq x y z
N LEU A 1 -34.95 -7.79 -3.29
CA LEU A 1 -33.96 -8.54 -2.48
C LEU A 1 -32.60 -8.66 -3.21
N PHE A 2 -32.54 -9.22 -4.41
CA PHE A 2 -31.30 -9.37 -5.19
C PHE A 2 -30.57 -8.04 -5.51
N CYS A 3 -31.31 -6.99 -5.87
CA CYS A 3 -30.76 -5.66 -6.18
C CYS A 3 -30.10 -4.99 -4.95
N SER A 4 -30.68 -5.16 -3.76
CA SER A 4 -30.11 -4.64 -2.51
C SER A 4 -28.82 -5.36 -2.11
N ILE A 5 -28.75 -6.68 -2.28
CA ILE A 5 -27.53 -7.47 -2.03
C ILE A 5 -26.39 -7.02 -2.94
N ARG A 6 -26.66 -6.84 -4.24
CA ARG A 6 -25.64 -6.41 -5.21
C ARG A 6 -25.03 -5.06 -4.84
N HIS A 7 -25.87 -4.08 -4.51
CA HIS A 7 -25.43 -2.77 -4.08
C HIS A 7 -24.46 -2.87 -2.89
N ASN A 8 -24.80 -3.65 -1.86
CA ASN A 8 -23.94 -3.82 -0.68
C ASN A 8 -22.59 -4.48 -0.98
N LEU A 9 -22.53 -5.38 -1.97
CA LEU A 9 -21.27 -5.97 -2.42
C LEU A 9 -20.40 -4.97 -3.19
N ASP A 10 -21.02 -4.15 -4.05
CA ASP A 10 -20.32 -3.09 -4.78
C ASP A 10 -19.72 -2.06 -3.81
N LEU A 11 -20.42 -1.74 -2.72
CA LEU A 11 -19.93 -0.86 -1.65
C LEU A 11 -18.68 -1.44 -0.95
N ALA A 12 -18.77 -2.73 -0.57
CA ALA A 12 -17.70 -3.42 0.12
C ALA A 12 -16.45 -3.56 -0.76
N ALA A 13 -16.63 -3.83 -2.06
CA ALA A 13 -15.53 -3.94 -3.02
C ALA A 13 -14.78 -2.61 -3.20
N GLN A 14 -15.50 -1.50 -3.33
CA GLN A 14 -14.90 -0.15 -3.45
C GLN A 14 -14.08 0.22 -2.21
N THR A 15 -14.61 -0.09 -1.02
CA THR A 15 -13.91 0.13 0.25
C THR A 15 -12.63 -0.69 0.34
N ALA A 16 -12.70 -1.99 0.00
CA ALA A 16 -11.54 -2.89 0.02
C ALA A 16 -10.46 -2.45 -0.99
N TYR A 17 -10.86 -2.00 -2.19
CA TYR A 17 -9.95 -1.47 -3.20
C TYR A 17 -9.21 -0.23 -2.70
N PHE A 18 -9.92 0.72 -2.08
CA PHE A 18 -9.33 1.95 -1.54
C PHE A 18 -8.27 1.65 -0.46
N ILE A 19 -8.59 0.77 0.49
CA ILE A 19 -7.65 0.33 1.54
C ILE A 19 -6.43 -0.37 0.90
N GLY A 20 -6.64 -1.19 -0.11
CA GLY A 20 -5.57 -1.85 -0.87
C GLY A 20 -4.62 -0.85 -1.54
N VAL A 21 -5.16 0.23 -2.14
CA VAL A 21 -4.36 1.29 -2.76
C VAL A 21 -3.48 2.00 -1.72
N VAL A 22 -4.00 2.32 -0.53
CA VAL A 22 -3.22 2.95 0.55
C VAL A 22 -2.05 2.05 0.98
N ILE A 23 -2.25 0.74 1.01
CA ILE A 23 -1.22 -0.23 1.40
C ILE A 23 -0.20 -0.47 0.29
N LEU A 24 -0.62 -0.47 -0.98
CA LEU A 24 0.31 -0.43 -2.12
C LEU A 24 1.20 0.82 -2.07
N GLN A 25 0.62 1.99 -1.74
CA GLN A 25 1.40 3.21 -1.60
C GLN A 25 2.48 3.04 -0.54
N PHE A 26 2.19 2.39 0.60
CA PHE A 26 3.24 2.05 1.56
C PHE A 26 4.33 1.19 0.96
N ALA A 27 3.97 0.03 0.40
CA ALA A 27 4.95 -0.89 -0.15
C ALA A 27 5.83 -0.25 -1.25
N ASN A 28 5.23 0.52 -2.16
CA ASN A 28 5.91 1.19 -3.26
C ASN A 28 6.86 2.29 -2.76
N LEU A 29 6.46 3.06 -1.74
CA LEU A 29 7.26 4.15 -1.18
C LEU A 29 8.49 3.59 -0.42
N TYR A 30 8.33 2.47 0.28
CA TYR A 30 9.45 1.72 0.87
C TYR A 30 10.38 1.07 -0.17
N GLY A 31 9.81 0.53 -1.26
CA GLY A 31 10.57 -0.06 -2.36
C GLY A 31 11.41 0.97 -3.12
N ASN A 32 10.78 2.05 -3.58
CA ASN A 32 11.42 3.10 -4.39
C ASN A 32 12.45 3.92 -3.61
N LYS A 33 12.36 3.97 -2.28
CA LYS A 33 13.39 4.62 -1.44
C LYS A 33 14.76 3.91 -1.50
N THR A 34 14.79 2.62 -1.88
CA THR A 34 16.00 1.82 -1.76
C THR A 34 16.39 1.10 -3.04
N THR A 35 17.09 1.80 -3.94
CA THR A 35 17.59 1.22 -5.20
C THR A 35 18.67 0.14 -4.99
N ARG A 36 19.49 0.22 -3.92
CA ARG A 36 20.55 -0.78 -3.62
C ARG A 36 20.84 -1.08 -2.14
N ARG A 37 20.44 -0.23 -1.19
CA ARG A 37 20.66 -0.44 0.26
C ARG A 37 19.46 -1.17 0.89
N SER A 38 19.69 -2.03 1.88
CA SER A 38 18.59 -2.74 2.56
C SER A 38 17.87 -1.74 3.45
N VAL A 39 16.54 -1.90 3.56
CA VAL A 39 15.67 -1.03 4.35
C VAL A 39 16.16 -0.93 5.80
N PHE A 40 16.79 -2.00 6.30
CA PHE A 40 17.36 -2.09 7.65
C PHE A 40 18.64 -1.26 7.87
N GLN A 41 19.46 -1.05 6.84
CA GLN A 41 20.72 -0.30 6.97
C GLN A 41 20.55 1.22 6.82
N GLN A 42 19.51 1.67 6.11
CA GLN A 42 19.32 3.09 5.79
C GLN A 42 18.56 3.86 6.88
N GLY A 43 17.93 3.15 7.83
CA GLY A 43 17.03 3.75 8.81
C GLY A 43 15.69 4.13 8.19
N ILE A 44 14.63 3.44 8.61
CA ILE A 44 13.25 3.64 8.12
C ILE A 44 12.79 5.09 8.39
N PHE A 45 13.13 5.63 9.56
CA PHE A 45 12.63 6.92 10.08
C PHE A 45 13.55 8.13 9.84
N GLY A 46 14.69 7.96 9.15
CA GLY A 46 15.65 9.07 8.95
C GLY A 46 15.16 10.20 8.04
N ASN A 47 14.18 9.93 7.16
CA ASN A 47 13.65 10.92 6.22
C ASN A 47 12.28 11.44 6.69
N ARG A 48 12.27 12.65 7.27
CA ARG A 48 11.06 13.31 7.78
C ARG A 48 10.03 13.58 6.69
N PHE A 49 10.45 13.86 5.45
CA PHE A 49 9.54 14.08 4.32
C PHE A 49 8.75 12.82 3.95
N MET A 50 9.41 11.66 4.04
CA MET A 50 8.79 10.36 3.78
C MET A 50 7.72 10.05 4.84
N VAL A 51 8.04 10.26 6.12
CA VAL A 51 7.09 10.05 7.22
C VAL A 51 5.92 11.03 7.12
N PHE A 52 6.16 12.27 6.69
CA PHE A 52 5.10 13.24 6.44
C PHE A 52 4.16 12.79 5.32
N ALA A 53 4.69 12.33 4.18
CA ALA A 53 3.88 11.77 3.09
C ALA A 53 3.08 10.54 3.58
N MET A 54 3.69 9.70 4.43
CA MET A 54 3.07 8.54 5.06
C MET A 54 1.81 8.93 5.85
N VAL A 55 1.98 9.91 6.74
CA VAL A 55 0.91 10.43 7.61
C VAL A 55 -0.16 11.14 6.79
N PHE A 56 0.23 11.88 5.75
CA PHE A 56 -0.72 12.56 4.87
C PHE A 56 -1.62 11.58 4.12
N THR A 57 -1.07 10.49 3.57
CA THR A 57 -1.87 9.46 2.90
C THR A 57 -2.83 8.77 3.86
N ILE A 58 -2.40 8.42 5.08
CA ILE A 58 -3.29 7.85 6.11
C ILE A 58 -4.35 8.86 6.54
N GLY A 59 -3.95 10.12 6.71
CA GLY A 59 -4.86 11.22 7.08
C GLY A 59 -5.93 11.43 6.02
N LEU A 60 -5.56 11.44 4.74
CA LEU A 60 -6.52 11.44 3.63
C LEU A 60 -7.41 10.20 3.66
N ALA A 61 -6.84 9.00 3.81
CA ALA A 61 -7.64 7.78 3.86
C ALA A 61 -8.67 7.79 5.00
N CYS A 62 -8.27 8.22 6.20
CA CYS A 62 -9.18 8.42 7.32
C CYS A 62 -10.21 9.52 7.03
N PHE A 63 -9.79 10.67 6.50
CA PHE A 63 -10.71 11.76 6.16
C PHE A 63 -11.78 11.31 5.16
N LEU A 64 -11.39 10.53 4.15
CA LEU A 64 -12.31 9.96 3.17
C LEU A 64 -13.29 8.93 3.79
N LEU A 65 -12.86 8.17 4.79
CA LEU A 65 -13.71 7.20 5.49
C LEU A 65 -14.66 7.85 6.52
N TYR A 66 -14.25 8.96 7.13
CA TYR A 66 -15.03 9.63 8.18
C TYR A 66 -16.00 10.69 7.65
N VAL A 67 -15.82 11.18 6.42
CA VAL A 67 -16.72 12.17 5.82
C VAL A 67 -17.93 11.48 5.16
N PRO A 68 -19.14 11.57 5.75
CA PRO A 68 -20.32 10.83 5.27
C PRO A 68 -20.84 11.31 3.91
N THR A 69 -20.45 12.52 3.49
CA THR A 69 -20.73 13.05 2.15
C THR A 69 -19.96 12.30 1.07
N LEU A 70 -18.81 11.74 1.41
CA LEU A 70 -17.98 10.95 0.49
C LEU A 70 -18.28 9.46 0.58
N ASP A 71 -18.71 8.96 1.75
CA ASP A 71 -19.27 7.63 1.92
C ASP A 71 -20.44 7.35 0.95
N ARG A 72 -21.27 8.37 0.68
CA ARG A 72 -22.34 8.30 -0.34
C ARG A 72 -21.89 8.54 -1.78
N ALA A 73 -20.77 9.24 -1.99
CA ALA A 73 -20.25 9.53 -3.33
C ALA A 73 -19.34 8.43 -3.87
N LEU A 74 -18.58 7.79 -2.98
CA LEU A 74 -17.66 6.67 -3.23
C LEU A 74 -18.22 5.34 -2.73
N ASN A 75 -19.44 5.35 -2.17
CA ASN A 75 -20.20 4.14 -1.93
C ASN A 75 -19.39 3.19 -1.02
N LEU A 76 -18.99 3.64 0.19
CA LEU A 76 -18.23 2.80 1.11
C LEU A 76 -19.17 2.11 2.12
N ALA A 77 -18.79 0.91 2.57
CA ALA A 77 -19.55 0.18 3.58
C ALA A 77 -19.01 0.55 4.98
N PRO A 78 -19.86 0.65 6.02
CA PRO A 78 -19.41 0.93 7.38
C PRO A 78 -18.38 -0.12 7.82
N ASN A 79 -17.17 0.36 8.04
CA ASN A 79 -15.95 -0.44 8.13
C ASN A 79 -15.87 -1.21 9.46
N ARG A 80 -16.33 -2.46 9.47
CA ARG A 80 -15.88 -3.40 10.51
C ARG A 80 -14.35 -3.50 10.46
N PHE A 81 -13.68 -3.33 11.61
CA PHE A 81 -12.23 -3.50 11.78
C PHE A 81 -11.66 -4.78 11.13
N LEU A 82 -12.50 -5.81 10.94
CA LEU A 82 -12.17 -7.04 10.21
C LEU A 82 -11.65 -6.82 8.78
N TRP A 83 -12.04 -5.74 8.08
CA TRP A 83 -11.57 -5.44 6.72
C TRP A 83 -10.11 -4.96 6.65
N TRP A 84 -9.49 -4.69 7.79
CA TRP A 84 -8.05 -4.37 7.87
C TRP A 84 -7.15 -5.61 7.85
N LEU A 85 -7.74 -6.80 8.01
CA LEU A 85 -7.02 -8.08 8.07
C LEU A 85 -6.55 -8.59 6.68
N PRO A 86 -7.36 -8.55 5.60
CA PRO A 86 -6.97 -8.98 4.25
C PRO A 86 -5.73 -8.30 3.65
N PRO A 87 -5.49 -6.99 3.88
CA PRO A 87 -4.36 -6.34 3.24
C PRO A 87 -3.05 -6.42 4.04
N ILE A 88 -3.06 -6.88 5.29
CA ILE A 88 -1.84 -7.19 6.07
C ILE A 88 -0.97 -8.26 5.38
N PRO A 89 -1.48 -9.45 4.98
CA PRO A 89 -0.66 -10.43 4.27
C PRO A 89 -0.22 -9.91 2.90
N PHE A 90 -1.01 -9.06 2.25
CA PHE A 90 -0.64 -8.44 0.99
C PHE A 90 0.51 -7.44 1.14
N PHE A 91 0.49 -6.65 2.21
CA PHE A 91 1.60 -5.77 2.59
C PHE A 91 2.89 -6.58 2.82
N LEU A 92 2.80 -7.67 3.59
CA LEU A 92 3.94 -8.55 3.87
C LEU A 92 4.49 -9.18 2.58
N TYR A 93 3.61 -9.65 1.69
CA TYR A 93 3.99 -10.21 0.39
C TYR A 93 4.75 -9.19 -0.48
N LEU A 94 4.21 -7.97 -0.63
CA LEU A 94 4.87 -6.91 -1.39
C LEU A 94 6.21 -6.50 -0.76
N PHE A 95 6.28 -6.44 0.58
CA PHE A 95 7.52 -6.16 1.29
C PHE A 95 8.58 -7.23 1.02
N ALA A 96 8.21 -8.51 1.14
CA ALA A 96 9.09 -9.64 0.86
C ALA A 96 9.54 -9.67 -0.61
N PHE A 97 8.64 -9.41 -1.56
CA PHE A 97 8.96 -9.34 -2.98
C PHE A 97 9.99 -8.23 -3.30
N ASN A 98 9.80 -7.05 -2.71
CA ASN A 98 10.73 -5.93 -2.89
C ASN A 98 12.12 -6.22 -2.29
N GLU A 99 12.18 -6.83 -1.10
CA GLU A 99 13.45 -7.20 -0.48
C GLU A 99 14.14 -8.34 -1.25
N ALA A 100 13.38 -9.31 -1.77
CA ALA A 100 13.88 -10.37 -2.64
C ALA A 100 14.48 -9.81 -3.94
N ARG A 101 13.79 -8.88 -4.63
CA ARG A 101 14.34 -8.20 -5.83
C ARG A 101 15.68 -7.53 -5.52
N LYS A 102 15.77 -6.80 -4.40
CA LYS A 102 17.02 -6.14 -3.96
C LYS A 102 18.11 -7.16 -3.61
N PHE A 103 17.75 -8.29 -3.03
CA PHE A 103 18.68 -9.39 -2.74
C PHE A 103 19.25 -10.01 -4.01
N PHE A 104 18.41 -10.29 -5.01
CA PHE A 104 18.86 -10.82 -6.30
C PHE A 104 19.81 -9.86 -7.05
N ILE A 105 19.54 -8.54 -7.01
CA ILE A 105 20.43 -7.51 -7.60
C ILE A 105 21.80 -7.47 -6.92
N ARG A 106 21.88 -7.74 -5.61
CA ARG A 106 23.15 -7.79 -4.87
C ARG A 106 23.95 -9.06 -5.17
N LYS A 107 23.26 -10.19 -5.34
CA LYS A 107 23.89 -11.51 -5.54
C LYS A 107 24.38 -11.72 -6.98
N TYR A 108 23.75 -11.07 -7.97
CA TYR A 108 24.09 -11.22 -9.39
C TYR A 108 24.26 -9.85 -10.09
N PRO A 109 25.36 -9.13 -9.84
CA PRO A 109 25.60 -7.80 -10.44
C PRO A 109 25.83 -7.84 -11.96
N ASP A 110 26.32 -8.96 -12.51
CA ASP A 110 26.74 -9.11 -13.92
C ASP A 110 25.66 -9.68 -14.87
N ARG A 111 24.48 -10.08 -14.35
CA ARG A 111 23.36 -10.46 -15.22
C ARG A 111 22.67 -9.19 -15.71
N PHE A 112 22.48 -9.08 -17.03
CA PHE A 112 21.78 -8.01 -17.75
C PHE A 112 20.27 -7.96 -17.41
N PRO A 113 19.92 -7.48 -16.20
CA PRO A 113 19.07 -6.29 -16.09
C PRO A 113 19.42 -5.37 -14.89
N ALA A 114 20.57 -5.53 -14.23
CA ALA A 114 20.92 -4.73 -13.05
C ALA A 114 20.97 -3.21 -13.32
N ARG A 115 21.27 -2.80 -14.56
CA ARG A 115 21.32 -1.39 -14.99
C ARG A 115 19.94 -0.79 -15.31
N GLN A 116 18.97 -1.62 -15.73
CA GLN A 116 17.62 -1.19 -16.15
C GLN A 116 16.68 -1.01 -14.95
N LEU A 117 16.85 -1.85 -13.93
CA LEU A 117 16.05 -1.82 -12.69
C LEU A 117 16.45 -0.71 -11.70
N THR A 118 17.46 0.09 -12.05
CA THR A 118 18.04 1.15 -11.19
C THR A 118 17.40 2.54 -11.47
N TYR A 119 16.64 2.68 -12.57
CA TYR A 119 15.90 3.91 -12.92
C TYR A 119 14.46 3.86 -12.42
#